data_AF-A0A2V9IZ38-F1
#
_entry.id   AF-A0A2V9IZ38-F1
#
_cell.length_a   1.000
_cell.length_b   1.000
_cell.length_c   1.000
_cell.angle_alpha   90.00
_cell.angle_beta   90.00
_cell.angle_gamma   90.00
#
_symmetry.space_group_name_H-M   'P 1'
#
loop_
_entity.id
_entity.type
_entity.pdbx_description
1 polymer ?
#
loop_
_entity_poly.entity_id
_entity_poly.type
_entity_poly.pdbx_seq_one_letter_code
_entity_poly.pdbx_strand_id
1 'polypeptide(L)'
;MKTTLEIPDAVFRRAKAKAAEQRVPFRQFVSEAVAEKLEGKSPTHDRMKAKLVGRLRHLRKETARINARIEREFEAVEPEEQA
;
A
#
# COMPACT_ATOMS: atom_id res chain seq x y z
N MET A 1 10.23 -10.72 -16.06
CA MET A 1 10.01 -11.96 -16.84
C MET A 1 8.86 -11.76 -17.82
N LYS A 2 8.81 -12.46 -18.96
CA LYS A 2 7.68 -12.41 -19.90
C LYS A 2 6.69 -13.53 -19.55
N THR A 3 5.45 -13.16 -19.28
CA THR A 3 4.34 -14.08 -19.03
C THR A 3 3.23 -13.83 -20.03
N THR A 4 2.53 -14.89 -20.40
CA THR A 4 1.34 -14.86 -21.26
C THR A 4 0.13 -15.06 -20.38
N LEU A 5 -0.89 -14.22 -20.52
CA LEU A 5 -2.13 -14.27 -19.75
C LEU A 5 -3.32 -14.33 -20.72
N GLU A 6 -4.30 -15.16 -20.41
CA GLU A 6 -5.55 -15.22 -21.17
C GLU A 6 -6.57 -14.26 -20.54
N ILE A 7 -7.10 -13.34 -21.35
CA ILE A 7 -8.05 -12.32 -20.91
C ILE A 7 -9.19 -12.28 -21.93
N PRO A 8 -10.47 -12.32 -21.51
CA PRO A 8 -11.60 -12.18 -22.43
C PRO A 8 -11.52 -10.86 -23.23
N ASP A 9 -11.87 -10.90 -24.53
CA ASP A 9 -11.73 -9.75 -25.45
C ASP A 9 -12.45 -8.49 -24.93
N ALA A 10 -13.65 -8.65 -24.36
CA ALA A 10 -14.42 -7.55 -23.78
C ALA A 10 -13.65 -6.84 -22.63
N VAL A 11 -12.92 -7.60 -21.81
CA VAL A 11 -12.12 -7.07 -20.71
C VAL A 11 -10.85 -6.42 -21.27
N PHE A 12 -10.19 -7.07 -22.23
CA PHE A 12 -9.00 -6.56 -22.89
C PHE A 12 -9.24 -5.17 -23.52
N ARG A 13 -10.32 -5.00 -24.27
CA ARG A 13 -10.67 -3.71 -24.90
C ARG A 13 -10.87 -2.61 -23.87
N ARG A 14 -11.64 -2.88 -22.81
CA ARG A 14 -11.89 -1.91 -21.73
C ARG A 14 -10.61 -1.51 -21.01
N ALA A 15 -9.77 -2.49 -20.68
CA ALA A 15 -8.51 -2.23 -20.01
C ALA A 15 -7.52 -1.46 -20.91
N LYS A 16 -7.51 -1.73 -22.22
CA LYS A 16 -6.71 -0.98 -23.20
C LYS A 16 -7.15 0.47 -23.34
N ALA A 17 -8.47 0.72 -23.38
CA ALA A 17 -9.02 2.07 -23.39
C ALA A 17 -8.62 2.85 -22.12
N LYS A 18 -8.77 2.22 -20.95
CA LYS A 18 -8.42 2.83 -19.66
C LYS A 18 -6.91 3.11 -19.52
N ALA A 19 -6.05 2.23 -20.04
CA ALA A 19 -4.61 2.48 -20.10
C ALA A 19 -4.27 3.70 -20.98
N ALA A 20 -4.96 3.84 -22.12
CA ALA A 20 -4.80 4.99 -23.00
C ALA A 20 -5.27 6.31 -22.35
N GLU A 21 -6.40 6.31 -21.65
CA GLU A 21 -6.88 7.46 -20.86
C GLU A 21 -5.85 7.91 -19.81
N GLN A 22 -5.19 6.95 -19.16
CA GLN A 22 -4.14 7.20 -18.16
C GLN A 22 -2.77 7.49 -18.79
N ARG A 23 -2.66 7.48 -20.13
CA ARG A 23 -1.41 7.66 -20.89
C ARG A 23 -0.29 6.68 -20.49
N VAL A 24 -0.67 5.47 -20.07
CA VAL A 24 0.28 4.40 -19.73
C VAL A 24 0.21 3.25 -20.72
N PRO A 25 1.32 2.54 -20.98
CA PRO A 25 1.30 1.31 -21.75
C PRO A 25 0.43 0.25 -21.07
N PHE A 26 -0.31 -0.53 -21.86
CA PHE A 26 -1.17 -1.61 -21.35
C PHE A 26 -0.42 -2.59 -20.43
N ARG A 27 0.86 -2.89 -20.74
CA ARG A 27 1.70 -3.78 -19.92
C ARG A 27 1.91 -3.22 -18.51
N GLN A 28 2.12 -1.91 -18.40
CA GLN A 28 2.28 -1.24 -17.11
C GLN A 28 0.97 -1.24 -16.34
N PHE A 29 -0.14 -0.90 -17.00
CA PHE A 29 -1.47 -0.93 -16.41
C PHE A 29 -1.82 -2.32 -15.81
N VAL A 30 -1.51 -3.40 -16.51
CA VAL A 30 -1.73 -4.77 -16.01
C VAL A 30 -0.82 -5.09 -14.82
N SER A 31 0.46 -4.72 -14.89
CA SER A 31 1.40 -4.94 -13.77
C SER A 31 0.96 -4.21 -12.50
N GLU A 32 0.54 -2.96 -12.62
CA GLU A 32 0.03 -2.15 -11.51
C GLU A 32 -1.24 -2.76 -10.91
N ALA A 33 -2.19 -3.17 -11.75
CA ALA A 33 -3.41 -3.82 -11.28
C ALA A 33 -3.14 -5.13 -10.53
N VAL A 34 -2.15 -5.92 -10.99
CA VAL A 34 -1.72 -7.15 -10.29
C VAL A 34 -1.06 -6.80 -8.95
N ALA A 35 -0.16 -5.81 -8.92
CA ALA A 35 0.48 -5.37 -7.70
C ALA A 35 -0.54 -4.88 -6.66
N GLU A 36 -1.48 -4.02 -7.06
CA GLU A 36 -2.57 -3.52 -6.21
C GLU A 36 -3.40 -4.67 -5.64
N LYS A 37 -3.71 -5.67 -6.47
CA LYS A 37 -4.47 -6.85 -6.04
C LYS A 37 -3.72 -7.71 -5.03
N LEU A 38 -2.40 -7.84 -5.18
CA LEU A 38 -1.53 -8.59 -4.27
C LEU A 38 -1.26 -7.85 -2.95
N GLU A 39 -1.22 -6.51 -2.97
CA GLU A 39 -1.06 -5.69 -1.77
C GLU A 39 -2.26 -5.79 -0.81
N GLY A 40 -3.37 -6.41 -1.22
CA GLY A 40 -4.55 -6.57 -0.38
C GLY A 40 -5.24 -5.25 -0.03
N LYS A 41 -4.88 -4.13 -0.67
CA LYS A 41 -5.56 -2.84 -0.54
C LYS A 41 -6.91 -2.94 -1.21
N SER A 42 -7.90 -3.43 -0.49
CA SER A 42 -9.27 -3.30 -0.92
C SER A 42 -9.63 -1.80 -0.96
N PRO A 43 -10.49 -1.35 -1.88
CA PRO A 43 -11.04 0.02 -1.84
C PRO A 43 -11.82 0.28 -0.54
N THR A 44 -12.20 -0.77 0.20
CA THR A 44 -12.72 -0.65 1.56
C THR A 44 -11.65 -0.24 2.57
N HIS A 45 -10.40 -0.71 2.43
CA HIS A 45 -9.30 -0.33 3.32
C HIS A 45 -8.92 1.14 3.16
N ASP A 46 -8.89 1.68 1.94
CA ASP A 46 -8.63 3.11 1.74
C ASP A 46 -9.79 4.00 2.18
N ARG A 47 -11.05 3.59 1.96
CA ARG A 47 -12.21 4.28 2.55
C ARG A 47 -12.22 4.21 4.08
N MET A 48 -11.79 3.09 4.65
CA MET A 48 -11.74 2.90 6.10
C MET A 48 -10.57 3.70 6.71
N LYS A 49 -9.41 3.74 6.05
CA LYS A 49 -8.29 4.63 6.39
C LYS A 49 -8.73 6.09 6.38
N ALA A 50 -9.39 6.55 5.33
CA ALA A 50 -9.93 7.91 5.26
C ALA A 50 -10.89 8.22 6.43
N LYS A 51 -11.72 7.27 6.86
CA LYS A 51 -12.60 7.41 8.04
C LYS A 51 -11.86 7.37 9.39
N LEU A 52 -10.69 6.75 9.45
CA LEU A 52 -9.87 6.62 10.65
C LEU A 52 -8.88 7.77 10.82
N VAL A 53 -8.54 8.50 9.74
CA VAL A 53 -7.69 9.70 9.80
C VAL A 53 -8.26 10.69 10.82
N GLY A 54 -7.46 11.05 11.81
CA GLY A 54 -7.80 12.07 12.80
C GLY A 54 -8.50 11.58 14.06
N ARG A 55 -9.07 10.35 14.08
CA ARG A 55 -9.80 9.83 15.26
C ARG A 55 -8.93 9.69 16.50
N LEU A 56 -7.65 9.40 16.33
CA LEU A 56 -6.69 9.21 17.43
C LEU A 56 -5.91 10.48 17.79
N ARG A 57 -6.29 11.66 17.27
CA ARG A 57 -5.58 12.93 17.60
C ARG A 57 -5.53 13.23 19.09
N HIS A 58 -6.54 12.80 19.85
CA HIS A 58 -6.61 12.98 21.29
C HIS A 58 -5.53 12.17 22.05
N LEU A 59 -5.06 11.05 21.48
CA LEU A 59 -4.00 10.23 22.07
C LEU A 59 -2.60 10.78 21.83
N ARG A 60 -2.43 11.81 20.97
CA ARG A 60 -1.10 12.34 20.60
C ARG A 60 -0.22 12.67 21.80
N LYS A 61 -0.78 13.27 22.86
CA LYS A 61 -0.02 13.64 24.06
C LYS A 61 0.41 12.41 24.86
N GLU A 62 -0.47 11.42 24.96
CA GLU A 62 -0.21 10.20 25.72
C GLU A 62 0.79 9.30 24.98
N THR A 63 0.65 9.14 23.67
CA THR A 63 1.63 8.44 22.83
C THR A 63 3.02 9.07 22.93
N ALA A 64 3.11 10.41 22.96
CA ALA A 64 4.40 11.09 23.13
C ALA A 64 5.03 10.83 24.51
N ARG A 65 4.23 10.77 25.58
CA ARG A 65 4.72 10.43 26.93
C ARG A 65 5.22 8.99 27.01
N ILE A 66 4.48 8.06 26.42
CA ILE A 66 4.86 6.64 26.36
C ILE A 66 6.16 6.49 25.57
N ASN A 67 6.26 7.08 24.37
CA ASN A 67 7.48 7.00 23.56
C ASN A 67 8.69 7.62 24.27
N ALA A 68 8.54 8.77 24.93
CA ALA A 68 9.62 9.37 25.71
C ALA A 68 10.08 8.50 26.90
N ARG A 69 9.18 7.66 27.43
CA ARG A 69 9.52 6.68 28.46
C ARG A 69 10.24 5.47 27.85
N ILE A 70 9.78 4.99 26.71
CA ILE A 70 10.42 3.89 25.96
C ILE A 70 11.84 4.31 25.56
N GLU A 71 12.03 5.47 24.96
CA GLU A 71 13.38 5.96 24.56
C GLU A 71 14.32 6.14 25.75
N ARG A 72 13.78 6.48 26.92
CA ARG A 72 14.57 6.60 28.16
C ARG A 72 14.94 5.24 28.75
N GLU A 73 14.03 4.28 28.69
CA GLU A 73 14.21 2.95 29.31
C GLU A 73 14.91 1.96 28.36
N PHE A 74 14.81 2.19 27.05
CA PHE A 74 15.37 1.36 25.99
C PHE A 74 16.24 2.24 25.09
N GLU A 75 17.52 2.40 25.47
CA GLU A 75 18.56 2.81 24.51
C GLU A 75 18.75 1.70 23.47
N ALA A 76 19.04 2.10 22.23
CA ALA A 76 19.06 1.26 21.04
C ALA A 76 19.82 -0.07 21.26
N VAL A 77 19.15 -1.19 21.00
CA VAL A 77 19.82 -2.48 20.83
C VAL A 77 20.69 -2.35 19.59
N GLU A 78 22.02 -2.40 19.75
CA GLU A 78 22.94 -2.50 18.62
C GLU A 78 22.54 -3.71 17.75
N PRO A 79 22.56 -3.60 16.41
CA PRO A 79 22.26 -4.74 15.57
C PRO A 79 23.30 -5.83 15.85
N GLU A 80 22.87 -6.94 16.43
CA GLU A 80 23.69 -8.13 16.54
C GLU A 80 24.15 -8.53 15.13
N GLU A 81 25.46 -8.44 14.88
CA GLU A 81 26.11 -9.04 13.72
C GLU A 81 25.81 -10.54 13.74
N GLN A 82 24.89 -10.97 12.88
CA GLN A 82 24.66 -12.40 12.63
C GLN A 82 25.88 -12.95 11.89
N ALA A 83 26.76 -13.61 12.64
CA ALA A 83 27.87 -14.44 12.14
C ALA A 83 27.42 -15.88 11.92
#